data_AF-A0A6J5VNF6-F1
#
_entry.id   AF-A0A6J5VNF6-F1
#
_cell.length_a   1.000
_cell.length_b   1.000
_cell.length_c   1.000
_cell.angle_alpha   90.00
_cell.angle_beta   90.00
_cell.angle_gamma   90.00
#
_symmetry.space_group_name_H-M   'P 1'
#
loop_
_entity.id
_entity.type
_entity.pdbx_description
1 polymer ?
#
loop_
_entity_poly.entity_id
_entity_poly.type
_entity_poly.pdbx_seq_one_letter_code
_entity_poly.pdbx_strand_id
1 'polypeptide(L)' 'MLPQLLKESGYIGDGLLLKTKWPVIRVMDAPQQVGGGDCGMYILKYYEFLTSYVDLAKISHEAMPFYRLKLAVQLLQGYW' A
#
# COMPACT_ATOMS: atom_id res chain seq x y z
N MET A 1 -2.83 12.89 -3.20
CA MET A 1 -3.48 11.57 -3.36
C MET A 1 -4.93 11.58 -2.88
N LEU A 2 -5.21 11.90 -1.60
CA LEU A 2 -6.58 11.96 -1.07
C LEU A 2 -7.54 12.89 -1.85
N PRO A 3 -7.14 14.12 -2.26
CA PRO A 3 -8.05 15.01 -3.01
C PRO A 3 -8.48 14.45 -4.38
N GLN A 4 -7.61 13.68 -5.03
CA GLN A 4 -7.89 13.07 -6.33
C GLN A 4 -8.88 11.91 -6.18
N LEU A 5 -8.67 11.03 -5.19
CA LEU A 5 -9.61 9.96 -4.82
C LEU A 5 -11.01 10.51 -4.49
N LEU A 6 -11.08 11.62 -3.75
CA LEU A 6 -12.35 12.27 -3.41
C LEU A 6 -13.05 12.90 -4.63
N LYS A 7 -12.27 13.34 -5.61
CA LYS A 7 -12.81 13.85 -6.89
C LYS A 7 -13.30 12.70 -7.79
N GLU A 8 -12.51 11.64 -7.94
CA GLU A 8 -12.84 10.46 -8.75
C GLU A 8 -14.06 9.69 -8.20
N SER A 9 -14.24 9.68 -6.88
CA SER A 9 -15.42 9.12 -6.22
C SER A 9 -16.68 9.97 -6.37
N GLY A 10 -16.58 11.21 -6.88
CA GLY A 10 -17.69 12.16 -6.91
C GLY A 10 -18.09 12.67 -5.51
N TYR A 11 -17.21 12.53 -4.50
CA TYR A 11 -17.46 13.04 -3.15
C TYR A 11 -17.32 14.56 -3.07
N ILE A 12 -16.48 15.16 -3.92
CA ILE A 12 -16.30 16.61 -4.05
C ILE A 12 -16.77 17.05 -5.45
N GLY A 13 -17.88 17.81 -5.53
CA GLY A 13 -18.46 18.37 -6.76
C GLY A 13 -19.98 18.14 -6.88
N ASP A 14 -20.59 18.63 -7.97
CA ASP A 14 -22.04 18.47 -8.29
C ASP A 14 -22.42 17.05 -8.78
N GLY A 15 -21.50 16.10 -8.69
CA GLY A 15 -21.75 14.73 -9.12
C GLY A 15 -22.76 14.05 -8.21
N LEU A 16 -23.85 13.53 -8.78
CA LEU A 16 -24.65 12.48 -8.15
C LEU A 16 -23.67 11.44 -7.62
N LEU A 17 -23.51 11.35 -6.29
CA LEU A 17 -22.72 10.29 -5.65
C LEU A 17 -23.05 9.00 -6.38
N LEU A 18 -22.07 8.46 -7.11
CA LEU A 18 -22.22 7.25 -7.87
C LEU A 18 -22.56 6.16 -6.85
N LYS A 19 -23.87 5.90 -6.66
CA LYS A 19 -24.40 4.82 -5.81
C LYS A 19 -24.08 3.44 -6.39
N THR A 20 -23.30 3.38 -7.47
CA THR A 20 -22.69 2.17 -7.96
C THR A 20 -21.77 1.62 -6.88
N LYS A 21 -21.94 0.34 -6.54
CA LYS A 21 -21.06 -0.33 -5.59
C LYS A 21 -19.63 -0.23 -6.08
N TRP A 22 -18.73 0.20 -5.20
CA TRP A 22 -17.30 0.17 -5.48
C TRP A 22 -16.88 -1.27 -5.76
N PRO A 23 -16.10 -1.52 -6.84
CA PRO A 23 -15.56 -2.83 -7.07
C PRO A 23 -14.62 -3.20 -5.92
N VAL A 24 -14.88 -4.33 -5.27
CA VAL A 24 -13.98 -4.90 -4.27
C VAL A 24 -13.12 -5.95 -4.96
N ILE A 25 -11.84 -5.63 -5.14
CA ILE A 25 -10.87 -6.53 -5.75
C ILE A 25 -10.11 -7.25 -4.63
N ARG A 26 -10.16 -8.58 -4.64
CA ARG A 26 -9.32 -9.42 -3.77
C ARG A 26 -8.08 -9.82 -4.55
N VAL A 27 -6.93 -9.29 -4.14
CA VAL A 27 -5.63 -9.64 -4.73
C VAL A 27 -5.18 -10.96 -4.11
N MET A 28 -5.13 -12.02 -4.92
CA MET A 28 -4.87 -13.40 -4.46
C MET A 28 -3.40 -13.82 -4.61
N ASP A 29 -2.64 -13.07 -5.40
CA ASP A 29 -1.25 -13.31 -5.79
C ASP A 29 -0.24 -12.43 -5.03
N ALA A 30 -0.72 -11.56 -4.14
CA ALA A 30 0.15 -10.79 -3.27
C ALA A 30 0.90 -11.72 -2.29
N PRO A 31 2.23 -11.55 -2.12
CA PRO A 31 3.03 -12.35 -1.21
C PRO A 31 2.47 -12.36 0.20
N GLN A 32 2.17 -13.53 0.74
CA GLN A 32 1.63 -13.66 2.09
C GLN A 32 2.76 -13.65 3.12
N GLN A 33 2.52 -13.00 4.26
CA GLN A 33 3.46 -13.05 5.37
C GLN A 33 3.62 -14.49 5.88
N VAL A 34 4.88 -14.90 6.05
CA VAL A 34 5.25 -16.15 6.72
C VAL A 34 5.69 -15.83 8.14
N GLY A 35 5.10 -16.50 9.14
CA GLY A 35 5.41 -16.28 10.55
C GLY A 35 4.81 -14.99 11.14
N GLY A 36 5.20 -14.64 12.36
CA GLY A 36 4.72 -13.44 13.08
C GLY A 36 5.71 -12.28 13.03
N GLY A 37 5.22 -11.05 13.19
CA GLY A 37 6.05 -9.85 13.43
C GLY A 37 6.32 -8.94 12.22
N ASP A 38 5.99 -9.36 10.99
CA ASP A 38 6.25 -8.56 9.78
C ASP A 38 4.97 -7.97 9.15
N CYS A 39 3.78 -8.15 9.74
CA CYS A 39 2.52 -7.67 9.16
C CYS A 39 2.53 -6.16 8.84
N GLY A 40 3.08 -5.35 9.75
CA GLY A 40 3.25 -3.92 9.53
C GLY A 40 4.21 -3.61 8.37
N MET A 41 5.27 -4.41 8.21
CA MET A 41 6.21 -4.24 7.10
C MET A 41 5.58 -4.63 5.77
N TYR A 42 4.78 -5.70 5.71
CA TYR A 42 4.06 -6.07 4.49
C TYR A 42 3.08 -4.96 4.07
N ILE A 43 2.35 -4.35 4.99
CA ILE A 43 1.46 -3.21 4.69
C ILE A 43 2.27 -2.04 4.08
N LEU A 44 3.42 -1.70 4.66
CA LEU A 44 4.27 -0.62 4.14
C LEU A 44 4.83 -0.96 2.75
N LYS A 45 5.25 -2.21 2.52
CA LYS A 45 5.75 -2.64 1.21
C LYS A 45 4.64 -2.66 0.16
N TYR A 46 3.43 -3.10 0.50
CA TYR A 46 2.29 -3.01 -0.42
C TYR A 46 2.03 -1.56 -0.85
N TYR A 47 2.02 -0.63 0.11
CA TYR A 47 1.85 0.79 -0.19
C TYR A 47 2.96 1.33 -1.10
N GLU A 48 4.24 1.09 -0.76
CA GLU A 48 5.39 1.55 -1.55
C GLU A 48 5.36 1.00 -2.98
N PHE A 49 5.02 -0.28 -3.15
CA PHE A 49 5.01 -0.94 -4.46
C PHE A 49 3.81 -0.50 -5.30
N LEU A 50 2.61 -0.44 -4.73
CA LEU A 50 1.41 0.04 -5.44
C LEU A 50 1.56 1.50 -5.91
N THR A 51 2.09 2.38 -5.05
CA THR A 51 2.29 3.80 -5.41
C THR A 51 3.41 4.01 -6.41
N SER A 52 4.36 3.07 -6.49
CA SER A 52 5.47 3.07 -7.45
C SER A 52 5.19 2.24 -8.70
N TYR A 53 3.97 1.71 -8.87
CA TYR A 53 3.58 0.82 -9.97
C TYR A 53 4.49 -0.41 -10.13
N VAL A 54 5.01 -0.92 -9.01
CA VAL A 54 5.81 -2.15 -8.94
C VAL A 54 4.91 -3.31 -8.56
N ASP A 55 5.06 -4.43 -9.26
CA ASP A 55 4.34 -5.67 -8.99
C ASP A 55 4.59 -6.17 -7.55
N LEU A 56 3.50 -6.42 -6.81
CA LEU A 56 3.53 -6.94 -5.44
C LEU A 56 4.24 -8.29 -5.35
N ALA A 57 4.23 -9.11 -6.41
CA ALA A 57 4.93 -10.39 -6.45
C ALA A 57 6.45 -10.26 -6.23
N LYS A 58 7.01 -9.06 -6.36
CA LYS A 58 8.42 -8.76 -6.12
C LYS A 58 8.76 -8.50 -4.65
N ILE A 59 7.78 -8.50 -3.74
CA ILE A 59 8.03 -8.39 -2.30
C ILE A 59 8.65 -9.71 -1.82
N SER A 60 9.92 -9.65 -1.41
CA SER A 60 10.65 -10.80 -0.87
C SER A 60 10.51 -10.88 0.65
N HIS A 61 10.17 -12.06 1.15
CA HIS A 61 10.15 -12.36 2.58
C HIS A 61 11.57 -12.31 3.18
N GLU A 62 12.55 -12.80 2.44
CA GLU A 62 13.96 -12.84 2.83
C GLU A 62 14.54 -11.42 3.02
N ALA A 63 13.96 -10.43 2.33
CA ALA A 63 14.34 -9.03 2.44
C ALA A 63 13.73 -8.30 3.66
N MET A 64 12.80 -8.91 4.42
CA MET A 64 12.13 -8.26 5.55
C MET A 64 13.08 -7.70 6.62
N PRO A 65 14.16 -8.41 7.03
CA PRO A 65 15.16 -7.84 7.94
C PRO A 65 15.80 -6.55 7.40
N PHE A 66 16.12 -6.52 6.12
CA PHE A 66 16.67 -5.33 5.46
C PHE A 66 15.65 -4.20 5.39
N TYR A 67 14.39 -4.50 5.04
CA TYR A 67 13.35 -3.48 4.98
C TYR A 67 13.07 -2.83 6.34
N ARG A 68 13.14 -3.59 7.44
CA ARG A 68 13.03 -3.05 8.80
C ARG A 68 14.17 -2.11 9.13
N LEU A 69 15.41 -2.50 8.80
CA LEU A 69 16.58 -1.65 9.02
C LEU A 69 16.51 -0.36 8.18
N LYS A 70 16.15 -0.47 6.90
CA LYS A 70 15.96 0.69 6.01
C LYS A 70 14.93 1.65 6.59
N LEU A 71 13.78 1.13 7.03
CA LEU A 71 12.73 1.94 7.65
C LEU A 71 13.23 2.66 8.91
N ALA A 72 13.95 1.96 9.79
CA ALA A 72 14.51 2.57 11.00
C ALA A 72 15.51 3.70 10.69
N VAL A 73 16.36 3.51 9.68
CA VAL A 73 17.30 4.55 9.23
C VAL A 73 16.55 5.76 8.65
N GLN A 74 15.57 5.53 7.79
CA GLN A 74 14.72 6.58 7.20
C GLN A 74 14.00 7.41 8.27
N LEU A 75 13.41 6.72 9.26
CA LEU A 75 12.80 7.29 10.46
C LEU A 75 13.75 8.21 11.23
N LEU A 76 14.97 7.74 11.51
CA LEU A 76 15.96 8.48 12.28
C LEU A 76 16.51 9.70 11.52
N GLN A 77 16.55 9.61 10.19
CA GLN A 77 17.05 10.69 9.32
C GLN A 77 15.97 11.71 8.93
N GLY A 78 14.70 11.43 9.24
CA GLY A 78 13.57 12.29 8.86
C GLY A 78 13.19 12.20 7.38
N TYR A 79 13.66 11.18 6.65
CA TYR A 79 13.25 10.93 5.28
C TYR A 79 12.02 10.01 5.27
N TRP A 80 10.86 10.58 4.92
CA TRP A 80 9.61 9.85 4.72
C TRP A 80 9.03 10.15 3.34
#